data_AF-A0AAU8GYB9-F1
#
_entry.id   AF-A0AAU8GYB9-F1
#
_cell.length_a   1.000
_cell.length_b   1.000
_cell.length_c   1.000
_cell.angle_alpha   90.00
_cell.angle_beta   90.00
_cell.angle_gamma   90.00
#
_symmetry.space_group_name_H-M   'P 1'
#
loop_
_entity.id
_entity.type
_entity.pdbx_description
1 polymer ?
#
loop_
_entity_poly.entity_id
_entity_poly.type
_entity_poly.pdbx_seq_one_letter_code
_entity_poly.pdbx_strand_id
1 'polypeptide(L)'
;MRKLFIITSLFLFLAFAFSDISFSQTQVQVTKDKSLQYAKPKKPVKIKLHRDKKGEYSWDITGESVDDIIKADKRLRQLLKEE
;
A
#
# COMPACT_ATOMS: atom_id res chain seq x y z
N MET A 1 -11.38 -46.91 50.79
CA MET A 1 -12.23 -45.91 50.12
C MET A 1 -11.58 -44.53 49.96
N ARG A 2 -11.03 -43.90 51.01
CA ARG A 2 -10.44 -42.54 50.93
C ARG A 2 -9.31 -42.38 49.89
N LYS A 3 -8.39 -43.37 49.79
CA LYS A 3 -7.29 -43.33 48.81
C LYS A 3 -7.76 -43.49 47.36
N LEU A 4 -8.83 -44.25 47.12
CA LEU A 4 -9.43 -44.44 45.80
C LEU A 4 -10.16 -43.16 45.34
N PHE A 5 -10.76 -42.42 46.28
CA PHE A 5 -11.38 -41.12 46.03
C PHE A 5 -10.37 -40.02 45.68
N ILE A 6 -9.18 -40.06 46.28
CA ILE A 6 -8.10 -39.11 45.99
C ILE A 6 -7.53 -39.35 44.58
N ILE A 7 -7.31 -40.61 44.20
CA ILE A 7 -6.77 -40.95 42.87
C ILE A 7 -7.74 -40.56 41.76
N THR A 8 -9.04 -40.81 41.95
CA THR A 8 -10.08 -40.43 40.98
C THR A 8 -10.22 -38.92 40.84
N SER A 9 -10.16 -38.17 41.93
CA SER A 9 -10.15 -36.70 41.91
C SER A 9 -8.94 -36.13 41.16
N LEU A 10 -7.74 -36.68 41.40
CA LEU A 10 -6.52 -36.24 40.73
C LEU A 10 -6.57 -36.48 39.22
N PHE A 11 -7.13 -37.63 38.80
CA PHE A 11 -7.28 -37.95 37.39
C PHE A 11 -8.27 -37.01 36.68
N LEU A 12 -9.36 -36.64 37.36
CA LEU A 12 -10.36 -35.71 36.82
C LEU A 12 -9.80 -34.29 36.67
N PHE A 13 -9.01 -33.84 37.67
CA PHE A 13 -8.33 -32.55 37.62
C PHE A 13 -7.31 -32.47 36.48
N LEU A 14 -6.58 -33.56 36.25
CA LEU A 14 -5.61 -33.65 35.17
C LEU A 14 -6.29 -33.61 33.80
N ALA A 15 -7.43 -34.31 33.62
CA ALA A 15 -8.19 -34.26 32.38
C ALA A 15 -8.75 -32.86 32.06
N PHE A 16 -9.15 -32.10 33.09
CA PHE A 16 -9.65 -30.73 32.93
C PHE A 16 -8.52 -29.72 32.63
N ALA A 17 -7.30 -29.94 33.11
CA ALA A 17 -6.17 -29.06 32.81
C ALA A 17 -5.69 -29.12 31.34
N PHE A 18 -6.04 -30.18 30.61
CA PHE A 18 -5.62 -30.38 29.21
C PHE A 18 -6.68 -29.99 28.17
N SER A 19 -7.90 -29.59 28.57
CA SER A 19 -8.97 -29.25 27.60
C SER A 19 -8.79 -27.91 26.89
N ASP A 20 -7.90 -27.03 27.38
CA ASP A 20 -7.76 -25.66 26.88
C ASP A 20 -6.52 -25.41 26.00
N ILE A 21 -6.03 -26.43 25.29
CA ILE A 21 -5.03 -26.24 24.22
C ILE A 21 -5.67 -26.54 22.87
N SER A 22 -6.79 -25.88 22.60
CA SER A 22 -7.21 -25.63 21.23
C SER A 22 -6.64 -24.30 20.79
N PHE A 23 -5.31 -24.22 20.66
CA PHE A 23 -4.66 -23.10 19.99
C PHE A 23 -5.07 -23.19 18.52
N SER A 24 -6.18 -22.53 18.19
CA SER A 24 -6.62 -22.36 16.82
C SER A 24 -5.60 -21.46 16.13
N GLN A 25 -4.53 -22.09 15.65
CA GLN A 25 -3.55 -21.46 14.79
C GLN A 25 -4.30 -21.10 13.52
N THR A 26 -4.85 -19.88 13.47
CA THR A 26 -5.30 -19.24 12.24
C THR A 26 -4.10 -19.23 11.32
N GLN A 27 -3.97 -20.28 10.50
CA GLN A 27 -3.06 -20.32 9.38
C GLN A 27 -3.53 -19.21 8.44
N VAL A 28 -2.88 -18.04 8.56
CA VAL A 28 -3.00 -16.97 7.58
C VAL A 28 -2.47 -17.56 6.28
N GLN A 29 -3.40 -18.05 5.46
CA GLN A 29 -3.11 -18.45 4.09
C GLN A 29 -2.79 -17.16 3.35
N VAL A 30 -1.50 -16.83 3.27
CA VAL A 30 -0.99 -15.80 2.36
C VAL A 30 -1.17 -16.38 0.96
N THR A 31 -2.33 -16.16 0.37
CA THR A 31 -2.52 -16.31 -1.07
C THR A 31 -1.58 -15.29 -1.69
N LYS A 32 -0.43 -15.74 -2.18
CA LYS A 32 0.50 -14.91 -2.95
C LYS A 32 -0.26 -14.46 -4.19
N ASP A 33 -0.84 -13.25 -4.11
CA ASP A 33 -1.57 -12.67 -5.21
C ASP A 33 -0.68 -12.66 -6.45
N LYS A 34 -1.23 -13.30 -7.46
CA LYS A 34 -0.67 -13.56 -8.78
C LYS A 34 -0.22 -12.23 -9.38
N SER A 35 1.09 -12.08 -9.53
CA SER A 35 1.76 -11.00 -10.27
C SER A 35 1.32 -9.59 -9.87
N LEU A 36 2.00 -9.00 -8.89
CA LEU A 36 2.20 -7.56 -8.90
C LEU A 36 2.94 -7.22 -10.19
N GLN A 37 2.20 -7.00 -11.27
CA GLN A 37 2.73 -6.40 -12.49
C GLN A 37 3.15 -5.00 -12.08
N TYR A 38 4.45 -4.82 -11.86
CA TYR A 38 5.05 -3.52 -11.67
C TYR A 38 4.76 -2.71 -12.94
N ALA A 39 3.67 -1.93 -12.93
CA ALA A 39 3.43 -0.93 -13.94
C ALA A 39 4.64 0.01 -13.92
N LYS A 40 5.42 -0.01 -14.99
CA LYS A 40 6.61 0.85 -15.11
C LYS A 40 6.15 2.29 -14.84
N PRO A 41 6.71 2.99 -13.83
CA PRO A 41 6.27 4.34 -13.52
C PRO A 41 6.49 5.22 -14.75
N LYS A 42 5.43 5.89 -15.19
CA LYS A 42 5.49 6.82 -16.32
C LYS A 42 6.47 7.93 -15.97
N LYS A 43 7.48 8.16 -16.81
CA LYS A 43 8.47 9.21 -16.53
C LYS A 43 7.77 10.56 -16.47
N PRO A 44 8.06 11.40 -15.46
CA PRO A 44 7.39 12.68 -15.30
C PRO A 44 7.76 13.63 -16.45
N VAL A 45 6.81 14.49 -16.83
CA VAL A 45 7.05 15.61 -17.73
C VAL A 45 7.88 16.66 -16.99
N LYS A 46 8.94 17.15 -17.62
CA LYS A 46 9.78 18.23 -17.10
C LYS A 46 9.28 19.55 -17.67
N ILE A 47 9.01 20.52 -16.79
CA ILE A 47 8.65 21.88 -17.16
C ILE A 47 9.81 22.78 -16.72
N LYS A 48 10.44 23.47 -17.66
CA LYS A 48 11.47 24.47 -17.38
C LYS A 48 10.88 25.86 -17.58
N LEU A 49 10.84 26.64 -16.52
CA LEU A 49 10.44 28.04 -16.57
C LEU A 49 11.68 28.91 -16.79
N HIS A 50 11.66 29.71 -17.85
CA HIS A 50 12.66 30.71 -18.15
C HIS A 50 12.04 32.10 -17.92
N ARG A 51 12.82 32.98 -17.29
CA ARG A 51 12.46 34.38 -17.12
C ARG A 51 13.49 35.23 -17.85
N ASP A 52 13.02 36.01 -18.80
CA ASP A 52 13.89 36.89 -19.56
C ASP A 52 14.18 38.18 -18.79
N LYS A 53 15.27 38.86 -19.16
CA LYS A 53 15.68 40.14 -18.56
C LYS A 53 14.64 41.25 -18.77
N LYS A 54 13.73 41.09 -19.74
CA LYS A 54 12.56 41.94 -19.98
C LYS A 54 11.38 41.67 -19.05
N GLY A 55 11.45 40.63 -18.22
CA GLY A 55 10.37 40.23 -17.32
C GLY A 55 9.32 39.31 -17.96
N GLU A 56 9.51 38.91 -19.21
CA GLU A 56 8.67 37.93 -19.88
C GLU A 56 8.98 36.52 -19.35
N TYR A 57 7.93 35.71 -19.19
CA TYR A 57 8.02 34.32 -18.77
C TYR A 57 7.80 33.41 -19.97
N SER A 58 8.76 32.53 -20.22
CA SER A 58 8.68 31.47 -21.23
C SER A 58 8.85 30.11 -20.55
N TRP A 59 8.22 29.08 -21.09
CA TRP A 59 8.34 27.73 -20.54
C TRP A 59 8.57 26.70 -21.63
N ASP A 60 9.46 25.75 -21.34
CA ASP A 60 9.71 24.60 -22.19
C ASP A 60 9.18 23.34 -21.49
N ILE A 61 8.32 22.60 -22.19
CA ILE A 61 7.73 21.36 -21.69
C ILE A 61 8.39 20.20 -22.44
N THR A 62 9.09 19.34 -21.71
CA THR A 62 9.78 18.17 -22.28
C THR A 62 9.26 16.90 -21.61
N GLY A 63 8.80 15.94 -22.40
CA GLY A 63 8.22 14.68 -21.89
C GLY A 63 8.42 13.52 -22.87
N GLU A 64 8.25 12.30 -22.38
CA GLU A 64 8.35 11.08 -23.19
C GLU A 64 7.09 10.82 -24.05
N SER A 65 5.95 11.37 -23.63
CA SER A 65 4.66 11.23 -24.31
C SER A 65 4.10 12.60 -24.73
N VAL A 66 3.72 12.71 -26.00
CA VAL A 66 3.13 13.95 -26.58
C VAL A 66 1.81 14.31 -25.89
N ASP A 67 0.98 13.33 -25.56
CA ASP A 67 -0.31 13.56 -24.89
C ASP A 67 -0.15 14.21 -23.52
N ASP A 68 0.90 13.83 -22.77
CA ASP A 68 1.18 14.42 -21.46
C ASP A 68 1.67 15.87 -21.60
N ILE A 69 2.44 16.17 -22.65
CA ILE A 69 2.91 17.53 -22.96
C ILE A 69 1.71 18.44 -23.25
N ILE A 70 0.79 17.99 -24.11
CA ILE A 70 -0.42 18.75 -24.45
C ILE A 70 -1.31 18.96 -23.22
N LYS A 71 -1.46 17.94 -22.38
CA LYS A 71 -2.25 18.02 -21.15
C LYS A 71 -1.62 18.99 -20.14
N ALA A 72 -0.29 19.01 -20.03
CA ALA A 72 0.44 19.94 -19.18
C ALA A 72 0.29 21.39 -19.68
N ASP A 73 0.44 21.64 -20.99
CA ASP A 73 0.27 22.97 -21.59
C ASP A 73 -1.17 23.49 -21.38
N LYS A 74 -2.18 22.64 -21.60
CA LYS A 74 -3.59 23.01 -21.34
C LYS A 74 -3.81 23.42 -19.89
N ARG A 75 -3.25 22.67 -18.93
CA ARG A 75 -3.34 23.01 -17.50
C ARG A 75 -2.65 24.33 -17.17
N LEU A 76 -1.46 24.57 -17.73
CA LEU A 76 -0.73 25.83 -17.53
C LEU A 76 -1.54 27.03 -18.03
N ARG A 77 -2.13 26.92 -19.22
CA ARG A 77 -2.97 27.98 -19.79
C ARG A 77 -4.26 28.22 -19.01
N GLN A 78 -4.82 27.19 -18.38
CA GLN A 78 -5.98 27.33 -17.50
C GLN A 78 -5.60 28.15 -16.26
N LEU A 79 -4.48 27.81 -15.61
CA LEU A 79 -4.00 28.53 -14.42
C LEU A 79 -3.68 30.01 -14.73
N LEU A 80 -3.17 30.31 -15.92
CA LEU A 80 -2.96 31.70 -16.35
C LEU A 80 -4.23 32.49 -16.67
N LYS A 81 -5.34 31.80 -17.01
CA LYS A 81 -6.61 32.46 -17.37
C LYS A 81 -7.50 32.75 -16.17
N GLU A 82 -7.15 32.22 -15.01
CA GLU A 82 -7.87 32.44 -13.74
C GLU A 82 -7.44 33.72 -13.00
N GLU A 83 -6.57 34.56 -13.60
CA GLU A 83 -6.30 35.94 -13.20
C GLU A 83 -7.04 36.96 -14.10
#